data_AF-A0A7K3GRW9-F1
#
_entry.id   AF-A0A7K3GRW9-F1
#
_cell.length_a   1.000
_cell.length_b   1.000
_cell.length_c   1.000
_cell.angle_alpha   90.00
_cell.angle_beta   90.00
_cell.angle_gamma   90.00
#
_symmetry.space_group_name_H-M   'P 1'
#
loop_
_entity.id
_entity.type
_entity.pdbx_description
1 polymer ?
#
loop_
_entity_poly.entity_id
_entity_poly.type
_entity_poly.pdbx_seq_one_letter_code
_entity_poly.pdbx_strand_id
1 'polypeptide(L)'
;LRHWARTADAFGSALAPVPCAARVVESDGGLAHGLLARYTSRPPTVELYTDTIALAERVVDARGWRAWYPAGSVRAAALAHEAVHAHFHHGPARAALKHALGHHAL
;
A
#
# COMPACT_ATOMS: atom_id res chain seq x y z
N LEU A 1 -19.82 1.10 8.41
CA LEU A 1 -19.07 0.75 7.18
C LEU A 1 -18.91 1.91 6.20
N ARG A 2 -19.98 2.43 5.54
CA ARG A 2 -19.84 3.51 4.54
C ARG A 2 -19.17 4.78 5.07
N HIS A 3 -19.52 5.18 6.30
CA HIS A 3 -18.88 6.32 6.97
C HIS A 3 -17.38 6.10 7.15
N TRP A 4 -16.97 5.00 7.78
CA TRP A 4 -15.55 4.67 7.97
C TRP A 4 -14.76 4.57 6.66
N ALA A 5 -15.34 3.99 5.61
CA ALA A 5 -14.68 3.94 4.31
C ALA A 5 -14.39 5.34 3.76
N ARG A 6 -15.39 6.25 3.81
CA ARG A 6 -15.21 7.65 3.39
C ARG A 6 -14.20 8.40 4.25
N THR A 7 -14.22 8.16 5.56
CA THR A 7 -13.27 8.81 6.48
C THR A 7 -11.85 8.32 6.24
N ALA A 8 -11.64 7.02 6.02
CA ALA A 8 -10.34 6.47 5.69
C ALA A 8 -9.81 7.01 4.35
N ASP A 9 -10.69 7.11 3.34
CA ASP A 9 -10.36 7.67 2.03
C ASP A 9 -9.97 9.16 2.10
N ALA A 10 -10.76 9.97 2.82
CA ALA A 10 -10.47 11.37 3.04
C ALA A 10 -9.17 11.58 3.83
N PHE A 11 -8.94 10.77 4.87
CA PHE A 11 -7.69 10.80 5.63
C PHE A 11 -6.49 10.47 4.75
N GLY A 12 -6.56 9.36 4.01
CA GLY A 12 -5.50 8.92 3.10
C GLY A 12 -5.19 9.96 2.02
N SER A 13 -6.23 10.56 1.43
CA SER A 13 -6.09 11.60 0.39
C SER A 13 -5.44 12.89 0.90
N ALA A 14 -5.54 13.19 2.20
CA ALA A 14 -4.93 14.37 2.82
C ALA A 14 -3.49 14.12 3.31
N LEU A 15 -3.01 12.87 3.29
CA LEU A 15 -1.64 12.56 3.74
C LEU A 15 -0.62 13.10 2.74
N ALA A 16 0.41 13.74 3.28
CA ALA A 16 1.61 14.03 2.51
C ALA A 16 2.24 12.70 2.04
N PRO A 17 2.86 12.66 0.84
CA PRO A 17 3.58 11.49 0.39
C PRO A 17 4.60 11.02 1.42
N VAL A 18 4.50 9.74 1.80
CA VAL A 18 5.42 9.14 2.78
C VAL A 18 6.48 8.33 2.05
N PRO A 19 7.78 8.62 2.23
CA PRO A 19 8.82 7.80 1.64
C PRO A 19 8.88 6.43 2.32
N CYS A 20 9.08 5.36 1.53
CA CYS A 20 9.34 4.04 2.08
C CYS A 20 10.76 3.98 2.67
N ALA A 21 10.88 4.00 4.00
CA ALA A 21 12.16 3.83 4.70
C ALA A 21 12.52 2.36 4.99
N ALA A 22 11.59 1.44 4.76
CA ALA A 22 11.80 0.01 4.96
C ALA A 22 12.70 -0.58 3.87
N ARG A 23 13.48 -1.61 4.21
CA ARG A 23 14.27 -2.36 3.23
C ARG A 23 13.33 -3.02 2.23
N VAL A 24 13.56 -2.85 0.94
CA VAL A 24 12.78 -3.53 -0.11
C VAL A 24 13.48 -4.83 -0.52
N VAL A 25 12.74 -5.93 -0.57
CA VAL A 25 13.17 -7.21 -1.12
C VAL A 25 12.15 -7.67 -2.15
N GLU A 26 12.60 -8.40 -3.17
CA GLU A 26 11.75 -8.92 -4.23
C GLU A 26 11.66 -10.45 -4.10
N SER A 27 10.48 -11.00 -4.34
CA SER A 27 10.19 -12.44 -4.20
C SER A 27 9.05 -12.83 -5.13
N ASP A 28 8.89 -14.13 -5.42
CA ASP A 28 7.72 -14.65 -6.15
C ASP A 28 6.70 -15.27 -5.17
N GLY A 29 5.59 -15.81 -5.70
CA GLY A 29 4.56 -16.50 -4.91
C GLY A 29 3.44 -15.59 -4.41
N GLY A 30 3.48 -14.29 -4.74
CA GLY A 30 2.41 -13.37 -4.37
C GLY A 30 1.07 -13.77 -4.96
N LEU A 31 1.05 -14.45 -6.11
CA LEU A 31 -0.19 -14.89 -6.75
C LEU A 31 -0.93 -15.92 -5.90
N ALA A 32 -0.19 -16.84 -5.26
CA ALA A 32 -0.76 -17.82 -4.34
C ALA A 32 -1.31 -17.16 -3.06
N HIS A 33 -0.76 -16.01 -2.69
CA HIS A 33 -1.17 -15.25 -1.52
C HIS A 33 -2.20 -14.14 -1.82
N GLY A 34 -2.41 -13.81 -3.10
CA GLY A 34 -3.19 -12.64 -3.50
C GLY A 34 -2.55 -11.30 -3.09
N LEU A 35 -1.22 -11.22 -3.05
CA LEU A 35 -0.47 -10.06 -2.55
C LEU A 35 0.42 -9.45 -3.63
N LEU A 36 0.37 -8.13 -3.78
CA LEU A 36 1.36 -7.36 -4.55
C LEU A 36 2.62 -7.08 -3.72
N ALA A 37 2.43 -6.87 -2.42
CA ALA A 37 3.48 -6.57 -1.48
C ALA A 37 3.05 -6.95 -0.06
N ARG A 38 4.02 -6.94 0.86
CA ARG A 38 3.79 -7.10 2.29
C ARG A 38 4.84 -6.36 3.10
N TYR A 39 4.40 -5.56 4.06
CA TYR A 39 5.27 -5.00 5.09
C TYR A 39 5.42 -5.94 6.31
N THR A 40 6.65 -6.05 6.82
CA THR A 40 6.97 -6.67 8.11
C THR A 40 7.73 -5.69 8.99
N SER A 41 7.38 -5.57 10.27
CA SER A 41 7.91 -4.51 11.16
C SER A 41 9.26 -4.82 11.81
N ARG A 42 9.75 -6.06 11.80
CA ARG A 42 10.93 -6.48 12.58
C ARG A 42 11.82 -7.49 11.80
N PRO A 43 12.87 -7.04 11.09
CA PRO A 43 13.20 -5.64 10.79
C PRO A 43 12.21 -5.03 9.78
N PRO A 44 12.02 -3.70 9.75
CA PRO A 44 11.20 -3.02 8.75
C PRO A 44 11.58 -3.41 7.31
N THR A 45 10.74 -4.22 6.67
CA THR A 45 10.99 -4.79 5.35
C THR A 45 9.70 -4.76 4.54
N VAL A 46 9.80 -4.36 3.28
CA VAL A 46 8.75 -4.51 2.27
C VAL A 46 9.17 -5.59 1.30
N GLU A 47 8.41 -6.67 1.29
CA GLU A 47 8.54 -7.74 0.30
C GLU A 47 7.61 -7.43 -0.86
N LEU A 48 8.16 -7.26 -2.06
CA LEU A 48 7.42 -7.07 -3.31
C LEU A 48 7.31 -8.39 -4.06
N TYR A 49 6.10 -8.73 -4.48
CA TYR A 49 5.86 -9.97 -5.22
C TYR A 49 5.88 -9.74 -6.74
N THR A 50 6.98 -10.13 -7.37
CA THR A 50 7.27 -9.84 -8.79
C THR A 50 6.29 -10.52 -9.74
N ASP A 51 5.89 -11.75 -9.45
CA ASP A 51 4.87 -12.50 -10.20
C ASP A 51 3.52 -11.78 -10.30
N THR A 52 3.08 -11.19 -9.18
CA THR A 52 1.79 -10.50 -9.06
C THR A 52 1.86 -9.11 -9.66
N ILE A 53 2.97 -8.40 -9.47
CA ILE A 53 3.22 -7.12 -10.14
C ILE A 53 3.22 -7.33 -11.66
N ALA A 54 3.92 -8.35 -12.16
CA ALA A 54 3.95 -8.67 -13.58
C ALA A 54 2.56 -9.02 -14.12
N LEU A 55 1.72 -9.74 -13.35
CA LEU A 55 0.33 -9.99 -13.74
C LEU A 55 -0.47 -8.69 -13.84
N ALA A 56 -0.37 -7.81 -12.84
CA ALA A 56 -1.09 -6.55 -12.84
C ALA A 56 -0.64 -5.63 -13.99
N GLU A 57 0.64 -5.59 -14.32
CA GLU A 57 1.17 -4.89 -15.50
C GLU A 57 0.56 -5.46 -16.79
N ARG A 58 0.46 -6.79 -16.94
CA ARG A 58 -0.24 -7.41 -18.08
C ARG A 58 -1.72 -7.05 -18.14
N VAL A 59 -2.38 -6.88 -16.99
CA VAL A 59 -3.79 -6.42 -16.95
C VAL A 59 -3.89 -4.98 -17.46
N VAL A 60 -2.97 -4.09 -17.06
CA VAL A 60 -2.91 -2.71 -17.58
C VAL A 60 -2.77 -2.72 -19.11
N ASP A 61 -1.88 -3.56 -19.64
CA ASP A 61 -1.71 -3.73 -21.09
C ASP A 61 -2.97 -4.24 -21.78
N ALA A 62 -3.54 -5.35 -21.27
CA ALA A 62 -4.72 -5.98 -21.85
C ALA A 62 -5.96 -5.07 -21.84
N ARG A 63 -6.00 -4.06 -20.97
CA ARG A 63 -7.09 -3.08 -20.90
C ARG A 63 -6.78 -1.76 -21.59
N GLY A 64 -5.59 -1.60 -22.17
CA GLY A 64 -5.18 -0.37 -22.84
C GLY A 64 -5.03 0.82 -21.89
N TRP A 65 -4.74 0.59 -20.61
CA TRP A 65 -4.72 1.63 -19.56
C TRP A 65 -3.39 2.36 -19.43
N ARG A 66 -2.45 2.18 -20.36
CA ARG A 66 -1.10 2.75 -20.26
C ARG A 66 -1.06 4.28 -20.20
N ALA A 67 -2.06 4.95 -20.76
CA ALA A 67 -2.19 6.40 -20.63
C ALA A 67 -2.47 6.86 -19.19
N TRP A 68 -3.08 6.01 -18.36
CA TRP A 68 -3.36 6.29 -16.94
C TRP A 68 -2.31 5.67 -16.01
N TYR A 69 -1.78 4.50 -16.39
CA TYR A 69 -0.80 3.75 -15.60
C TYR A 69 0.42 3.40 -16.46
N PRO A 70 1.39 4.33 -16.58
CA PRO A 70 2.66 4.04 -17.22
C PRO A 70 3.37 2.81 -16.63
N ALA A 71 4.33 2.27 -17.38
CA ALA A 71 5.11 1.12 -16.90
C ALA A 71 5.75 1.42 -15.53
N GLY A 72 5.59 0.48 -14.59
CA GLY A 72 6.09 0.62 -13.22
C GLY A 72 5.12 1.32 -12.26
N SER A 73 3.97 1.84 -12.73
CA SER A 73 2.93 2.39 -11.85
C SER A 73 2.45 1.38 -10.82
N VAL A 74 2.33 0.10 -11.16
CA VAL A 74 1.90 -0.94 -10.21
C VAL A 74 2.91 -1.07 -9.06
N ARG A 75 4.20 -1.16 -9.40
CA ARG A 75 5.27 -1.24 -8.40
C ARG A 75 5.31 0.00 -7.51
N ALA A 76 5.17 1.19 -8.11
CA ALA A 76 5.14 2.45 -7.38
C ALA A 76 3.94 2.51 -6.41
N ALA A 77 2.76 2.08 -6.85
CA ALA A 77 1.56 2.02 -6.03
C ALA A 77 1.70 1.03 -4.87
N ALA A 78 2.26 -0.16 -5.12
CA ALA A 78 2.53 -1.15 -4.08
C ALA A 78 3.49 -0.61 -3.01
N LEU A 79 4.59 0.04 -3.42
CA LEU A 79 5.52 0.66 -2.48
C LEU A 79 4.89 1.81 -1.69
N ALA A 80 4.10 2.67 -2.34
CA ALA A 80 3.41 3.76 -1.66
C ALA A 80 2.42 3.23 -0.62
N HIS A 81 1.70 2.15 -0.94
CA HIS A 81 0.80 1.47 -0.02
C HIS A 81 1.54 0.95 1.22
N GLU A 82 2.64 0.22 1.02
CA GLU A 82 3.42 -0.32 2.14
C GLU A 82 4.15 0.75 2.95
N ALA A 83 4.55 1.87 2.33
CA ALA A 83 5.11 3.01 3.04
C ALA A 83 4.11 3.59 4.06
N VAL A 84 2.83 3.66 3.69
CA VAL A 84 1.75 4.09 4.59
C VAL A 84 1.54 3.06 5.70
N HIS A 85 1.61 1.75 5.40
CA HIS A 85 1.58 0.72 6.44
C HIS A 85 2.72 0.91 7.45
N ALA A 86 3.96 1.05 6.97
CA ALA A 86 5.11 1.31 7.82
C ALA A 86 4.94 2.57 8.69
N HIS A 87 4.38 3.64 8.11
CA HIS A 87 4.08 4.89 8.80
C HIS A 87 3.04 4.73 9.91
N PHE A 88 2.04 3.88 9.71
CA PHE A 88 1.01 3.60 10.72
C PHE A 88 1.39 2.49 11.70
N HIS A 89 2.45 1.72 11.45
CA HIS A 89 2.92 0.71 12.40
C HIS A 89 3.51 1.33 13.67
N HIS A 90 4.06 2.55 13.60
CA HIS A 90 4.69 3.23 14.73
C HIS A 90 4.29 4.72 14.80
N GLY A 91 3.86 5.18 15.98
CA GLY A 91 3.82 6.61 16.30
C GLY A 91 2.48 7.33 16.06
N PRO A 92 2.50 8.67 16.00
CA PRO A 92 1.33 9.54 16.14
C PRO A 92 0.33 9.44 14.97
N ALA A 93 0.78 9.04 13.78
CA ALA A 93 -0.07 8.89 12.60
C ALA A 93 -1.14 7.80 12.79
N ARG A 94 -0.80 6.70 13.48
CA ARG A 94 -1.76 5.67 13.85
C ARG A 94 -2.86 6.21 14.78
N ALA A 95 -2.48 7.04 15.74
CA ALA A 95 -3.41 7.65 16.69
C ALA A 95 -4.34 8.65 15.98
N ALA A 96 -3.80 9.45 15.06
CA ALA A 96 -4.58 10.37 14.23
C ALA A 96 -5.62 9.64 13.37
N LEU A 97 -5.24 8.53 12.73
CA LEU A 97 -6.17 7.71 11.96
C LEU A 97 -7.27 7.12 12.85
N LYS A 98 -6.92 6.54 14.01
CA LYS A 98 -7.89 6.01 14.97
C LYS A 98 -8.89 7.07 15.42
N HIS A 99 -8.40 8.26 15.74
CA HIS A 99 -9.23 9.40 16.14
C HIS A 99 -10.17 9.82 15.00
N ALA A 100 -9.65 9.96 13.77
CA ALA A 100 -10.45 10.32 12.60
C ALA A 100 -11.58 9.31 12.37
N LEU A 101 -11.29 8.01 12.49
CA LEU A 101 -12.28 6.95 12.31
C LEU A 101 -13.32 6.86 13.44
N GLY A 102 -13.19 7.67 14.50
CA GLY A 102 -14.01 7.57 15.70
C GLY A 102 -13.78 6.26 16.46
N HIS A 103 -12.69 5.55 16.16
CA HIS A 103 -12.25 4.38 16.91
C HIS A 103 -11.46 4.85 18.13
N HIS A 104 -12.18 5.46 19.07
CA HIS A 104 -11.73 5.48 20.46
C HIS A 104 -11.82 4.04 20.95
N ALA A 105 -10.70 3.48 21.38
CA ALA A 105 -10.67 2.12 21.93
C ALA A 105 -11.70 2.01 23.08
N LEU A 106 -12.55 0.97 23.01
CA LEU A 106 -12.85 0.17 24.19
C LEU A 106 -11.60 -0.65 24.52
#